data_AF-A0A960MK76-F1
#
_entry.id   AF-A0A960MK76-F1
#
_cell.length_a   1.000
_cell.length_b   1.000
_cell.length_c   1.000
_cell.angle_alpha   90.00
_cell.angle_beta   90.00
_cell.angle_gamma   90.00
#
_symmetry.space_group_name_H-M   'P 1'
#
loop_
_entity.id
_entity.type
_entity.pdbx_description
1 polymer ?
#
loop_
_entity_poly.entity_id
_entity_poly.type
_entity_poly.pdbx_seq_one_letter_code
_entity_poly.pdbx_strand_id
1 'polypeptide(L)' 'KKKVRFYIGNHDMRVGTDHAFSFIQNLAKEAHTHRIRTSPIELIIGPSIGYQGHGTAPQTFQSGAEWVKGALL' A
#
# COMPACT_ATOMS: atom_id res chain seq x y z
N LYS A 1 -0.91 -17.15 5.65
CA LYS A 1 -0.62 -15.83 6.28
C LYS A 1 -1.45 -14.77 5.55
N LYS A 2 -2.11 -13.86 6.26
CA LYS A 2 -2.90 -12.80 5.62
C LYS A 2 -1.94 -11.90 4.82
N LYS A 3 -2.18 -11.77 3.52
CA LYS A 3 -1.47 -10.82 2.66
C LYS A 3 -2.14 -9.46 2.78
N VAL A 4 -1.37 -8.40 2.66
CA VAL A 4 -1.85 -7.01 2.70
C VAL A 4 -1.15 -6.22 1.61
N ARG A 5 -1.92 -5.44 0.85
CA ARG A 5 -1.41 -4.56 -0.19
C ARG A 5 -1.86 -3.13 0.09
N PHE A 6 -0.90 -2.21 0.06
CA PHE A 6 -1.12 -0.78 0.27
C PHE A 6 -0.98 -0.03 -1.05
N TYR A 7 -1.84 0.98 -1.23
CA TYR A 7 -1.78 1.92 -2.35
C TYR A 7 -1.66 3.32 -1.76
N ILE A 8 -0.60 4.05 -2.14
CA ILE A 8 -0.36 5.42 -1.67
C ILE A 8 -0.01 6.33 -2.85
N GLY A 9 -0.27 7.63 -2.69
CA GLY A 9 0.25 8.65 -3.57
C GLY A 9 1.71 9.00 -3.24
N ASN A 10 2.49 9.42 -4.24
CA ASN A 10 3.89 9.80 -4.09
C ASN A 10 4.11 11.19 -3.46
N HIS A 11 3.05 11.99 -3.31
CA HIS A 11 3.07 13.32 -2.68
C HIS A 11 1.68 13.71 -2.14
N ASP A 12 1.09 12.88 -1.26
CA ASP A 12 -0.15 13.20 -0.54
C ASP A 12 0.23 14.01 0.72
N MET A 13 -0.18 15.28 0.76
CA MET A 13 0.10 16.17 1.89
C MET A 13 -1.00 16.17 2.96
N ARG A 14 -2.18 15.61 2.66
CA ARG A 14 -3.31 15.57 3.60
C ARG A 14 -3.12 14.48 4.63
N VAL A 15 -2.66 13.30 4.19
CA VAL A 15 -2.33 12.16 5.06
C VAL A 15 -0.82 12.07 5.30
N GLY A 16 -0.01 12.50 4.33
CA GLY A 16 1.45 12.43 4.38
C GLY A 16 1.99 11.12 3.82
N THR A 17 2.55 11.16 2.60
CA THR A 17 3.20 10.00 1.95
C THR A 17 4.27 9.37 2.84
N ASP A 18 5.09 10.19 3.52
CA ASP A 18 6.18 9.70 4.38
C ASP A 18 5.67 8.91 5.60
N HIS A 19 4.54 9.35 6.19
CA HIS A 19 3.91 8.64 7.30
C HIS A 19 3.43 7.25 6.88
N ALA A 20 2.74 7.17 5.73
CA ALA A 20 2.27 5.91 5.20
C ALA A 20 3.43 4.97 4.83
N PHE A 21 4.46 5.49 4.15
CA PHE A 21 5.65 4.72 3.79
C PHE A 21 6.38 4.19 5.04
N SER A 22 6.60 5.03 6.05
CA SER A 22 7.26 4.65 7.31
C SER A 22 6.52 3.52 8.03
N PHE A 23 5.18 3.62 8.12
CA PHE A 23 4.36 2.56 8.70
C PHE A 23 4.53 1.23 7.96
N ILE A 24 4.41 1.24 6.64
CA ILE A 24 4.51 0.03 5.80
C ILE A 24 5.91 -0.58 5.86
N GLN A 25 6.95 0.27 5.86
CA GLN A 25 8.34 -0.16 6.02
C GLN A 25 8.54 -0.88 7.37
N ASN A 26 7.95 -0.36 8.46
CA ASN A 26 8.05 -0.98 9.77
C ASN A 26 7.34 -2.34 9.82
N LEU A 27 6.19 -2.50 9.14
CA LEU A 27 5.56 -3.83 9.00
C LEU A 27 6.47 -4.83 8.28
N ALA A 28 7.17 -4.39 7.23
CA ALA A 28 8.09 -5.26 6.49
C ALA A 28 9.31 -5.65 7.34
N LYS A 29 9.86 -4.71 8.13
CA LYS A 29 10.92 -4.99 9.11
C LYS A 29 10.45 -6.00 10.15
N GLU A 30 9.24 -5.86 10.68
CA GLU A 30 8.68 -6.78 11.67
C GLU A 30 8.51 -8.19 11.10
N ALA A 31 8.00 -8.31 9.87
CA ALA A 31 7.92 -9.58 9.17
C ALA A 31 9.31 -10.24 9.02
N HIS A 32 10.35 -9.43 8.74
CA HIS A 32 11.72 -9.92 8.69
C HIS A 32 12.23 -10.40 10.06
N THR A 33 12.00 -9.65 11.14
CA THR A 33 12.34 -10.03 12.52
C THR A 33 11.72 -11.38 12.90
N HIS A 34 10.49 -11.62 12.49
CA HIS A 34 9.80 -12.91 12.67
C HIS A 34 10.22 -14.01 11.68
N ARG A 35 11.32 -13.81 10.93
CA ARG A 35 11.87 -14.75 9.94
C ARG A 35 10.84 -15.19 8.89
N ILE A 36 9.92 -14.29 8.54
CA ILE A 36 8.99 -14.53 7.44
C ILE A 36 9.75 -14.39 6.13
N ARG A 37 10.09 -15.54 5.51
CA ARG A 37 10.91 -15.62 4.30
C ARG A 37 10.42 -14.73 3.14
N THR A 38 9.11 -14.67 2.93
CA THR A 38 8.50 -13.81 1.92
C THR A 38 7.54 -12.87 2.63
N SER A 39 7.87 -11.56 2.64
CA SER A 39 7.01 -10.55 3.26
C SER A 39 5.60 -10.62 2.68
N PRO A 40 4.55 -10.72 3.52
CA PRO A 40 3.16 -10.71 3.07
C PRO A 40 2.64 -9.28 2.77
N ILE A 41 3.51 -8.28 2.83
CA ILE A 41 3.21 -6.86 2.68
C ILE A 41 3.68 -6.39 1.31
N GLU A 42 2.77 -5.81 0.54
CA GLU A 42 3.02 -5.21 -0.77
C GLU A 42 2.71 -3.71 -0.75
N LEU A 43 3.51 -2.91 -1.46
CA LEU A 43 3.34 -1.47 -1.60
C LEU A 43 3.33 -1.07 -3.07
N ILE A 44 2.28 -0.37 -3.49
CA ILE A 44 2.17 0.29 -4.79
C ILE A 44 2.13 1.80 -4.56
N ILE A 45 3.08 2.53 -5.16
CA ILE A 45 3.13 3.98 -5.12
C ILE A 45 2.72 4.52 -6.48
N GLY A 46 1.69 5.36 -6.51
CA GLY A 46 1.20 6.03 -7.71
C GLY A 46 1.43 7.54 -7.67
N PRO A 47 1.18 8.25 -8.78
CA PRO A 47 1.14 9.71 -8.76
C PRO A 47 0.02 10.20 -7.85
N SER A 48 0.33 11.16 -6.98
CA SER A 48 -0.67 11.87 -6.19
C SER A 48 -1.54 12.76 -7.08
N ILE A 49 -2.85 12.72 -6.86
CA ILE A 49 -3.86 13.48 -7.61
C ILE A 49 -4.86 14.14 -6.66
N GLY A 50 -5.66 15.08 -7.15
CA GLY A 50 -6.70 15.72 -6.36
C GLY A 50 -6.16 16.80 -5.40
N TYR A 51 -7.03 17.29 -4.52
CA TYR A 51 -6.69 18.38 -3.61
C TYR A 51 -5.62 17.93 -2.60
N GLN A 52 -4.52 18.69 -2.52
CA GLN A 52 -3.35 18.35 -1.69
C GLN A 52 -2.75 16.96 -1.98
N GLY A 53 -2.92 16.46 -3.21
CA GLY A 53 -2.47 15.13 -3.60
C GLY A 53 -3.28 13.98 -2.99
N HIS A 54 -4.43 14.28 -2.38
CA HIS A 54 -5.33 13.32 -1.76
C HIS A 54 -6.51 12.97 -2.66
N GLY A 55 -6.25 12.07 -3.60
CA GLY A 55 -7.22 11.55 -4.54
C GLY A 55 -6.79 10.17 -5.01
N THR A 56 -7.77 9.36 -5.39
CA THR A 56 -7.54 7.97 -5.79
C THR A 56 -7.96 7.80 -7.23
N ALA A 57 -7.05 7.33 -8.08
CA ALA A 57 -7.34 7.10 -9.49
C ALA A 57 -8.31 5.90 -9.66
N PRO A 58 -9.22 5.91 -10.64
CA PRO A 58 -10.10 4.78 -10.94
C PRO A 58 -9.36 3.44 -11.07
N GLN A 59 -8.17 3.47 -11.68
CA GLN A 59 -7.30 2.31 -11.87
C GLN A 59 -6.82 1.72 -10.55
N THR A 60 -6.63 2.54 -9.51
CA THR A 60 -6.26 2.09 -8.16
C THR A 60 -7.40 1.28 -7.54
N PHE A 61 -8.65 1.73 -7.70
CA PHE A 61 -9.82 0.98 -7.23
C PHE A 61 -9.96 -0.36 -7.95
N GLN A 62 -9.82 -0.37 -9.28
CA GLN A 62 -9.85 -1.59 -10.08
C GLN A 62 -8.74 -2.57 -9.66
N SER A 63 -7.51 -2.08 -9.55
CA SER A 63 -6.35 -2.89 -9.13
C SER A 63 -6.55 -3.50 -7.74
N GLY A 64 -7.14 -2.74 -6.81
CA GLY A 64 -7.46 -3.23 -5.47
C GLY A 64 -8.52 -4.34 -5.51
N ALA A 65 -9.59 -4.14 -6.28
CA ALA A 65 -10.66 -5.13 -6.43
C ALA A 65 -10.15 -6.44 -7.08
N GLU A 66 -9.33 -6.35 -8.13
CA GLU A 66 -8.72 -7.50 -8.79
C GLU A 66 -7.78 -8.27 -7.84
N TRP A 67 -6.99 -7.55 -7.02
CA TRP A 67 -6.14 -8.18 -6.01
C TRP A 67 -6.94 -8.92 -4.94
N VAL A 68 -8.02 -8.31 -4.43
CA VAL A 68 -8.91 -8.96 -3.45
C VAL A 68 -9.55 -10.20 -4.07
N LYS A 69 -10.07 -10.10 -5.30
CA LYS A 69 -10.65 -11.24 -6.02
C LYS A 69 -9.65 -12.40 -6.12
N GLY A 70 -8.40 -12.14 -6.50
CA GLY A 70 -7.35 -13.15 -6.59
C GLY A 70 -6.88 -13.71 -5.25
N ALA A 71 -7.19 -13.04 -4.13
CA ALA A 71 -6.86 -13.51 -2.78
C ALA A 71 -7.98 -14.34 -2.13
N LEU A 72 -9.20 -14.29 -2.69
CA LEU A 72 -10.37 -15.04 -2.24
C LEU A 72 -10.56 -16.38 -2.96
N LEU A 73 -9.96 -16.52 -4.15
CA LEU A 73 -9.92 -17.76 -4.94
C LEU A 73 -8.69 -18.60 -4.57
#